data_AF-A0A7C4UU53-F1
#
_entry.id   AF-A0A7C4UU53-F1
#
_cell.length_a   1.000
_cell.length_b   1.000
_cell.length_c   1.000
_cell.angle_alpha   90.00
_cell.angle_beta   90.00
_cell.angle_gamma   90.00
#
_symmetry.space_group_name_H-M   'P 1'
#
loop_
_entity.id
_entity.type
_entity.pdbx_description
1 polymer ?
#
loop_
_entity_poly.entity_id
_entity_poly.type
_entity_poly.pdbx_seq_one_letter_code
_entity_poly.pdbx_strand_id
1 'polypeptide(L)'
;MPSVLPVVDENICTGCGECVERCPSHAVSIVEGRVHFSAGEQCTYCGVCEDVCPEGAVSLYFEVVIAPAARGQESMQTITEEP
;
A
#
# COMPACT_ATOMS: atom_id res chain seq x y z
N MET A 1 5.11 -11.88 -2.69
CA MET A 1 3.77 -11.29 -2.87
C MET A 1 3.17 -11.12 -1.49
N PRO A 2 2.69 -9.92 -1.13
CA PRO A 2 2.25 -9.66 0.23
C PRO A 2 1.11 -10.61 0.58
N SER A 3 1.28 -11.39 1.65
CA SER A 3 0.24 -12.25 2.22
C SER A 3 -0.79 -11.45 3.04
N VAL A 4 -0.82 -10.13 2.88
CA VAL A 4 -1.58 -9.19 3.71
C VAL A 4 -2.34 -8.25 2.79
N LEU A 5 -3.66 -8.20 2.97
CA LEU A 5 -4.57 -7.29 2.26
C LEU A 5 -4.95 -6.11 3.15
N PRO A 6 -5.40 -4.99 2.58
CA PRO A 6 -6.03 -3.91 3.34
C PRO A 6 -7.25 -4.45 4.10
N VAL A 7 -7.48 -3.93 5.30
CA VAL A 7 -8.62 -4.32 6.13
C VAL A 7 -9.77 -3.37 5.84
N VAL A 8 -10.99 -3.91 5.77
CA VAL A 8 -12.22 -3.12 5.60
C VAL A 8 -13.02 -3.19 6.90
N ASP A 9 -13.33 -2.04 7.49
CA ASP A 9 -14.27 -1.94 8.59
C ASP A 9 -15.71 -1.99 8.06
N GLU A 10 -16.35 -3.10 8.39
CA GLU A 10 -17.69 -3.47 7.97
C GLU A 10 -18.80 -2.60 8.60
N ASN A 11 -18.53 -1.92 9.70
CA ASN A 11 -19.52 -1.11 10.41
C ASN A 11 -19.70 0.26 9.76
N ILE A 12 -18.65 0.78 9.11
CA ILE A 12 -18.63 2.08 8.45
C ILE A 12 -18.59 1.97 6.93
N CYS A 13 -18.31 0.79 6.37
CA CYS A 13 -18.40 0.55 4.95
C CYS A 13 -19.86 0.60 4.47
N THR A 14 -20.18 1.62 3.68
CA THR A 14 -21.51 1.82 3.09
C THR A 14 -21.70 1.12 1.75
N GLY A 15 -20.64 0.54 1.18
CA GLY A 15 -20.68 -0.08 -0.15
C GLY A 15 -20.74 0.94 -1.30
N CYS A 16 -20.26 2.16 -1.09
CA CYS A 16 -20.32 3.24 -2.10
C CYS A 16 -19.61 2.92 -3.43
N GLY A 17 -18.59 2.05 -3.41
CA GLY A 17 -17.91 1.58 -4.62
C GLY A 17 -16.75 2.44 -5.14
N GLU A 18 -16.46 3.60 -4.54
CA GLU A 18 -15.33 4.47 -4.96
C GLU A 18 -13.99 3.70 -5.01
N CYS A 19 -13.73 2.83 -4.03
CA CYS A 19 -12.53 2.01 -4.00
C CYS A 19 -12.44 0.98 -5.15
N VAL A 20 -13.58 0.52 -5.70
CA VAL A 20 -13.65 -0.39 -6.85
C VAL A 20 -13.32 0.37 -8.12
N GLU A 21 -13.95 1.54 -8.31
CA GLU A 21 -13.78 2.37 -9.51
C GLU A 21 -12.36 2.92 -9.64
N ARG A 22 -11.71 3.23 -8.51
CA ARG A 22 -10.37 3.83 -8.50
C ARG A 22 -9.24 2.80 -8.38
N CYS A 23 -9.54 1.51 -8.20
CA CYS A 23 -8.51 0.49 -8.05
C CYS A 23 -7.78 0.25 -9.39
N PRO A 24 -6.49 0.63 -9.53
CA PRO A 24 -5.78 0.49 -10.81
C PRO A 24 -5.55 -0.99 -11.18
N SER A 25 -5.46 -1.87 -10.18
CA SER A 25 -5.26 -3.30 -10.38
C SER A 25 -6.56 -4.11 -10.38
N HIS A 26 -7.72 -3.45 -10.25
CA HIS A 26 -9.04 -4.11 -10.20
C HIS A 26 -9.11 -5.26 -9.18
N ALA A 27 -8.39 -5.13 -8.05
CA ALA A 27 -8.29 -6.15 -7.02
C ALA A 27 -9.53 -6.22 -6.08
N VAL A 28 -10.40 -5.22 -6.17
CA VAL A 28 -11.56 -4.99 -5.28
C VAL A 28 -12.86 -5.10 -6.06
N SER A 29 -13.87 -5.71 -5.45
CA SER A 29 -15.24 -5.84 -5.97
C SER A 29 -16.25 -5.56 -4.86
N ILE A 30 -17.52 -5.34 -5.23
CA ILE A 30 -18.64 -5.29 -4.26
C ILE A 30 -19.33 -6.65 -4.24
N VAL A 31 -19.45 -7.23 -3.06
CA VAL A 31 -20.18 -8.47 -2.79
C VAL A 31 -21.18 -8.18 -1.68
N GLU A 32 -22.47 -8.44 -1.92
CA GLU A 32 -23.54 -8.21 -0.94
C GLU A 32 -23.61 -6.77 -0.39
N GLY A 33 -23.31 -5.78 -1.25
CA GLY A 33 -23.31 -4.37 -0.87
C GLY A 33 -22.09 -3.95 -0.03
N ARG A 34 -21.06 -4.80 0.03
CA ARG A 34 -19.85 -4.58 0.83
C ARG A 34 -18.60 -4.75 -0.01
N VAL A 35 -17.57 -3.99 0.34
CA VAL A 35 -16.28 -4.03 -0.35
C VAL A 35 -15.56 -5.33 0.00
N HIS A 36 -15.10 -6.05 -1.01
CA HIS A 36 -14.40 -7.32 -0.88
C HIS A 36 -13.18 -7.37 -1.82
N PHE A 37 -12.03 -7.82 -1.31
CA PHE A 37 -10.81 -8.00 -2.11
C PHE A 37 -10.84 -9.38 -2.79
N SER A 38 -11.71 -9.52 -3.79
CA SER A 38 -11.90 -10.78 -4.54
C SER A 38 -10.68 -11.21 -5.35
N ALA A 39 -9.83 -10.24 -5.73
CA ALA A 39 -8.63 -10.43 -6.52
C ALA A 39 -7.39 -9.98 -5.73
N GLY A 40 -7.30 -10.41 -4.46
CA GLY A 40 -6.27 -9.98 -3.52
C GLY A 40 -4.84 -10.19 -4.02
N GLU A 41 -4.58 -11.22 -4.84
CA GLU A 41 -3.26 -11.45 -5.43
C GLU A 41 -2.81 -10.35 -6.41
N GLN A 42 -3.75 -9.56 -6.93
CA GLN A 42 -3.51 -8.41 -7.82
C GLN A 42 -3.38 -7.11 -7.03
N CYS A 43 -3.62 -7.13 -5.71
CA CYS A 43 -3.44 -5.95 -4.88
C CYS A 43 -1.95 -5.59 -4.79
N THR A 44 -1.60 -4.42 -5.30
CA THR A 44 -0.23 -3.88 -5.25
C THR A 44 0.05 -3.08 -3.97
N TYR A 45 -0.93 -3.02 -3.06
CA TYR A 45 -0.84 -2.26 -1.83
C TYR A 45 -0.58 -0.75 -2.05
N CYS A 46 -1.17 -0.18 -3.11
CA CYS A 46 -0.92 1.19 -3.54
C CYS A 46 -1.55 2.30 -2.67
N GLY A 47 -2.47 1.98 -1.77
CA GLY A 47 -3.12 2.95 -0.88
C GLY A 47 -4.30 3.74 -1.47
N VAL A 48 -4.59 3.62 -2.76
CA VAL A 48 -5.68 4.38 -3.40
C VAL A 48 -7.04 4.11 -2.76
N CYS A 49 -7.32 2.87 -2.35
CA CYS A 49 -8.59 2.49 -1.73
C CYS A 49 -8.83 3.15 -0.36
N GLU A 50 -7.78 3.45 0.39
CA GLU A 50 -7.85 4.18 1.66
C GLU A 50 -8.09 5.67 1.43
N ASP A 51 -7.35 6.26 0.49
CA ASP A 51 -7.44 7.70 0.15
C ASP A 51 -8.83 8.11 -0.38
N VAL A 52 -9.43 7.27 -1.23
CA VAL A 52 -10.73 7.57 -1.85
C VAL A 52 -11.93 7.19 -0.98
N CYS A 53 -11.73 6.52 0.16
CA CYS A 53 -12.84 6.07 0.98
C CYS A 53 -13.40 7.23 1.81
N PRO A 54 -14.63 7.74 1.54
CA PRO A 54 -15.16 8.89 2.27
C PRO A 54 -15.42 8.61 3.74
N GLU A 55 -15.77 7.36 4.06
CA GLU A 55 -16.04 6.92 5.44
C GLU A 55 -14.76 6.50 6.19
N GLY A 56 -13.61 6.43 5.51
CA GLY A 56 -12.38 5.89 6.09
C GLY A 56 -12.48 4.40 6.44
N ALA A 57 -13.32 3.65 5.74
CA ALA A 57 -13.58 2.23 6.01
C ALA A 57 -12.45 1.28 5.60
N VAL A 58 -11.44 1.74 4.86
CA VAL A 58 -10.33 0.90 4.38
C VAL A 58 -9.05 1.36 5.06
N SER A 59 -8.27 0.44 5.63
CA SER A 59 -6.99 0.75 6.30
C SER A 59 -5.86 -0.16 5.88
N LEU A 60 -4.69 0.43 5.63
CA LEU A 60 -3.44 -0.26 5.34
C LEU A 60 -2.57 -0.33 6.60
N TYR A 61 -2.06 -1.52 6.93
CA TYR A 61 -1.13 -1.76 8.03
C TYR A 61 0.27 -1.99 7.47
N PHE A 62 1.23 -1.15 7.85
CA PHE A 62 2.64 -1.33 7.54
C PHE A 62 3.45 -1.48 8.83
N GLU A 63 4.38 -2.43 8.83
CA GLU A 63 5.38 -2.51 9.90
C GLU A 63 6.49 -1.50 9.62
N VAL A 64 6.64 -0.52 10.52
CA VAL A 64 7.72 0.47 10.42
C VAL A 64 9.00 -0.14 10.96
N VAL A 65 9.85 -0.60 10.05
CA VAL A 65 11.22 -1.00 10.40
C VAL A 65 12.12 0.23 10.32
N ILE A 66 12.54 0.74 11.48
CA ILE A 66 13.52 1.83 11.54
C ILE A 66 14.91 1.24 11.27
N ALA A 67 15.33 1.27 10.00
CA ALA A 67 16.71 0.97 9.65
C ALA A 67 17.62 2.12 10.12
N PRO A 68 18.77 1.84 10.77
CA PRO A 68 19.70 2.89 11.14
C PRO A 68 20.18 3.64 9.89
N ALA A 69 20.21 4.96 9.96
CA ALA A 69 20.67 5.81 8.86
C ALA A 69 22.07 5.38 8.43
N ALA A 70 22.19 4.85 7.20
CA ALA A 70 23.47 4.55 6.60
C ALA A 70 24.30 5.84 6.56
N ARG A 71 25.38 5.87 7.33
CA ARG A 71 26.41 6.92 7.25
C ARG A 71 26.99 6.94 5.85
N GLY A 72 26.90 8.10 5.19
CA GLY A 72 27.94 8.66 4.32
C GLY A 72 28.50 7.75 3.22
N GLN A 73 28.02 7.98 2.01
CA GLN A 73 28.72 7.71 0.77
C GLN A 73 29.79 8.80 0.58
N GLU A 74 31.01 8.55 1.08
CA GLU A 74 32.18 9.35 0.74
C GLU A 74 32.93 8.73 -0.45
N SER A 75 33.03 9.53 -1.49
CA SER A 75 33.82 9.31 -2.69
C SER A 75 35.25 9.77 -2.39
N MET A 76 36.27 8.94 -2.61
CA MET A 76 37.54 9.41 -3.16
C MET A 76 38.37 8.22 -3.64
N GLN A 77 38.59 8.17 -4.95
CA GLN A 77 39.58 7.33 -5.60
C GLN A 77 40.96 7.72 -5.07
N THR A 78 41.73 6.75 -4.60
CA THR A 78 43.14 6.96 -4.27
C THR A 78 43.91 7.25 -5.56
N ILE A 79 44.14 8.54 -5.84
CA ILE A 79 45.28 8.97 -6.63
C ILE A 79 46.53 8.78 -5.76
N THR A 80 47.17 7.62 -5.86
CA THR A 80 48.60 7.53 -5.51
C THR A 80 49.37 7.78 -6.79
N GLU A 81 49.49 9.05 -7.14
CA GLU A 81 50.72 9.51 -7.77
C GLU A 81 51.73 9.78 -6.65
N GLU A 82 53.00 9.77 -7.04
CA GLU A 82 54.23 10.11 -6.30
C GLU A 82 55.01 8.92 -5.70
N PRO A 83 56.34 8.84 -5.90
CA PRO A 83 57.19 9.39 -6.99
C PRO A 83 58.06 8.34 -7.71
#